data_AF-A0A2E4KZ78-F1
#
_entry.id   AF-A0A2E4KZ78-F1
#
_cell.length_a   1.000
_cell.length_b   1.000
_cell.length_c   1.000
_cell.angle_alpha   90.00
_cell.angle_beta   90.00
_cell.angle_gamma   90.00
#
_symmetry.space_group_name_H-M   'P 1'
#
loop_
_entity.id
_entity.type
_entity.pdbx_description
1 polymer ?
#
loop_
_entity_poly.entity_id
_entity_poly.type
_entity_poly.pdbx_seq_one_letter_code
_entity_poly.pdbx_strand_id
1 'polypeptide(L)' 'MIHLITSQTALADALYWIEPHHLAVIAGEAINALNDLEDFPCEVAIFSGDAALVPNRNVNVLTMDQWIQKLEQSPCRTWS' A
#
# COMPACT_ATOMS: atom_id res chain seq x y z
N MET A 1 -10.61 -3.01 5.42
CA MET A 1 -9.66 -4.13 5.22
C MET A 1 -8.32 -3.57 4.72
N ILE A 2 -7.21 -4.24 5.00
CA ILE A 2 -5.87 -3.87 4.53
C ILE A 2 -5.47 -4.76 3.34
N HIS A 3 -4.89 -4.16 2.31
CA HIS A 3 -4.26 -4.84 1.18
C HIS A 3 -2.77 -4.54 1.21
N LEU A 4 -1.94 -5.52 1.60
CA LEU A 4 -0.49 -5.41 1.54
C LEU A 4 -0.02 -5.92 0.18
N ILE A 5 0.54 -5.05 -0.66
CA ILE A 5 0.93 -5.34 -2.03
C ILE A 5 2.45 -5.21 -2.12
N THR A 6 3.13 -6.32 -2.38
CA THR A 6 4.60 -6.41 -2.40
C THR A 6 5.19 -6.57 -3.81
N SER A 7 4.34 -6.92 -4.78
CA SER A 7 4.74 -7.22 -6.15
C SER A 7 4.01 -6.35 -7.16
N GLN A 8 4.74 -5.90 -8.18
CA GLN A 8 4.16 -5.10 -9.27
C GLN A 8 3.14 -5.90 -10.09
N THR A 9 3.32 -7.21 -10.26
CA THR A 9 2.39 -8.02 -11.05
C THR A 9 1.07 -8.25 -10.33
N ALA A 10 1.10 -8.39 -9.00
CA ALA A 10 -0.08 -8.61 -8.18
C ALA A 10 -0.92 -7.35 -7.95
N LEU A 11 -0.40 -6.18 -8.32
CA LEU A 11 -1.08 -4.89 -8.17
C LEU A 11 -2.39 -4.82 -8.95
N ALA A 12 -2.40 -5.27 -10.21
CA ALA A 12 -3.60 -5.26 -11.05
C ALA A 12 -4.71 -6.13 -10.43
N ASP A 13 -4.34 -7.32 -9.97
CA ASP A 13 -5.26 -8.22 -9.27
C ASP A 13 -5.77 -7.59 -7.98
N ALA A 14 -4.90 -6.96 -7.19
CA ALA A 14 -5.28 -6.30 -5.95
C ALA A 14 -6.30 -5.17 -6.19
N LEU A 15 -6.13 -4.37 -7.24
CA LEU A 15 -7.01 -3.25 -7.58
C LEU A 15 -8.47 -3.68 -7.82
N TYR A 16 -8.71 -4.89 -8.35
CA TYR A 16 -10.07 -5.42 -8.51
C TYR A 16 -10.81 -5.68 -7.20
N TRP A 17 -10.10 -5.82 -6.08
CA TRP A 17 -10.66 -6.15 -4.76
C TRP A 17 -10.61 -4.97 -3.79
N ILE A 18 -10.00 -3.85 -4.17
CA ILE A 18 -9.87 -2.68 -3.31
C ILE A 18 -11.13 -1.85 -3.40
N GLU A 19 -11.68 -1.53 -2.22
CA GLU A 19 -12.82 -0.63 -2.08
C GLU A 19 -12.37 0.72 -1.48
N PRO A 20 -13.15 1.81 -1.66
CA PRO A 20 -12.71 3.14 -1.26
C PRO A 20 -12.37 3.34 0.22
N HIS A 21 -12.96 2.53 1.10
CA HIS A 21 -12.73 2.58 2.54
C HIS A 21 -11.64 1.58 3.02
N HIS A 22 -10.98 0.89 2.09
CA HIS A 22 -9.83 0.05 2.39
C HIS A 22 -8.54 0.87 2.54
N LEU A 23 -7.49 0.21 3.01
CA LEU A 23 -6.14 0.75 3.02
C LEU A 23 -5.24 -0.12 2.13
N ALA A 24 -4.62 0.48 1.12
CA ALA A 24 -3.57 -0.15 0.34
C ALA A 24 -2.20 0.18 0.94
N VAL A 25 -1.47 -0.84 1.37
CA VAL A 25 -0.08 -0.70 1.82
C VAL A 25 0.83 -1.25 0.73
N ILE A 26 1.63 -0.38 0.12
CA ILE A 26 2.53 -0.75 -0.98
C ILE A 26 3.95 -0.87 -0.43
N ALA A 27 4.60 -2.00 -0.70
CA ALA A 27 5.94 -2.29 -0.22
C ALA A 27 6.74 -3.07 -1.27
N GLY A 28 8.05 -3.21 -1.06
CA GLY A 28 8.92 -4.01 -1.93
C GLY A 28 8.91 -3.55 -3.38
N GLU A 29 8.83 -4.48 -4.34
CA GLU A 29 8.92 -4.17 -5.76
C GLU A 29 7.72 -3.37 -6.28
N ALA A 30 6.55 -3.50 -5.63
CA ALA A 30 5.34 -2.76 -6.00
C ALA A 30 5.48 -1.23 -5.85
N ILE A 31 6.44 -0.74 -5.06
CA ILE A 31 6.69 0.70 -4.89
C ILE A 31 7.04 1.36 -6.21
N ASN A 32 7.76 0.65 -7.10
CA ASN A 32 8.13 1.19 -8.40
C ASN A 32 6.89 1.49 -9.26
N ALA A 33 5.85 0.66 -9.13
CA ALA A 33 4.59 0.81 -9.84
C ALA A 33 3.75 1.98 -9.33
N LEU A 34 4.03 2.50 -8.12
CA LEU A 34 3.31 3.68 -7.63
C LEU A 34 3.49 4.84 -8.58
N ASN A 35 4.69 5.10 -9.12
CA ASN A 35 4.91 6.25 -10.00
C ASN A 35 3.98 6.25 -11.22
N ASP A 36 3.63 5.06 -11.73
CA ASP A 36 2.80 4.87 -12.93
C ASP A 36 1.29 4.97 -12.65
N LEU A 37 0.87 4.98 -11.38
CA LEU A 37 -0.55 4.94 -10.99
C LEU A 37 -1.09 6.34 -10.69
N GLU A 38 -1.74 6.99 -11.64
CA GLU A 38 -2.27 8.35 -11.43
C GLU A 38 -3.27 8.42 -10.26
N ASP A 39 -4.18 7.46 -10.15
CA ASP A 39 -5.21 7.42 -9.10
C ASP A 39 -5.31 6.03 -8.45
N PHE A 40 -5.38 6.02 -7.12
CA PHE A 40 -5.72 4.82 -6.34
C PHE A 40 -7.15 4.94 -5.81
N PRO A 41 -7.94 3.86 -5.83
CA PRO A 41 -9.33 3.91 -5.40
C PRO A 41 -9.52 4.14 -3.89
N CYS A 42 -8.47 4.07 -3.08
CA CYS A 42 -8.51 4.19 -1.62
C CYS A 42 -7.27 4.89 -1.05
N GLU A 43 -7.20 4.99 0.28
CA GLU A 43 -6.01 5.49 0.97
C GLU A 43 -4.79 4.60 0.69
N VAL A 44 -3.68 5.23 0.31
CA VAL A 44 -2.40 4.55 0.04
C VAL A 44 -1.39 4.91 1.11
N ALA A 45 -0.75 3.88 1.65
CA ALA A 45 0.37 4.03 2.55
C ALA A 45 1.59 3.20 2.11
N ILE A 46 2.76 3.64 2.57
CA ILE A 46 4.04 2.95 2.41
C ILE A 46 4.76 2.89 3.77
N PHE A 47 5.80 2.06 3.89
CA PHE A 47 6.61 2.06 5.11
C PHE A 47 7.61 3.22 5.13
N SER A 48 7.95 3.69 6.33
CA SER A 48 8.90 4.80 6.51
C SER A 48 10.29 4.54 5.91
N GLY A 49 10.73 3.28 5.86
CA GLY A 49 11.97 2.90 5.19
C GLY A 49 11.95 3.10 3.68
N ASP A 50 10.76 3.09 3.09
CA ASP A 50 10.53 3.18 1.64
C ASP A 50 10.20 4.61 1.18
N ALA A 51 9.99 5.54 2.11
CA ALA A 51 9.59 6.92 1.80
C ALA A 51 10.59 7.65 0.90
N ALA A 52 11.88 7.32 1.02
CA ALA A 52 12.93 7.88 0.17
C ALA A 52 12.78 7.50 -1.32
N LEU A 53 12.06 6.42 -1.63
CA LEU A 53 11.85 5.91 -2.99
C LEU A 53 10.73 6.65 -3.74
N VAL A 54 9.87 7.39 -3.04
CA VAL A 54 8.72 8.11 -3.61
C VAL A 54 8.66 9.58 -3.14
N PRO A 55 9.73 10.37 -3.35
CA PRO A 55 9.89 11.70 -2.75
C PRO A 55 8.86 12.74 -3.23
N ASN A 56 8.23 12.51 -4.38
CA ASN A 56 7.33 13.46 -5.02
C ASN A 56 5.85 13.04 -4.96
N ARG A 57 5.51 11.99 -4.20
CA ARG A 57 4.12 11.57 -4.01
C ARG A 57 3.61 11.91 -2.62
N ASN A 58 2.38 12.41 -2.59
CA ASN A 58 1.63 12.59 -1.36
C ASN A 58 0.99 11.24 -0.95
N VAL A 59 1.82 10.32 -0.43
CA VAL A 59 1.38 9.04 0.14
C VAL A 59 1.55 9.07 1.65
N ASN A 60 0.67 8.36 2.36
CA ASN A 60 0.81 8.23 3.80
C ASN A 60 2.02 7.35 4.13
N VAL A 61 2.75 7.72 5.18
CA VAL A 61 3.92 6.97 5.63
C VAL A 61 3.60 6.32 6.96
N LEU A 62 3.78 5.00 7.03
CA LEU A 62 3.56 4.18 8.22
C LEU A 62 4.87 3.79 8.88
N THR A 63 4.92 3.95 10.19
CA THR A 63 5.92 3.29 11.04
C THR A 63 5.52 1.85 11.32
N MET A 64 6.47 1.03 11.79
CA MET A 64 6.18 -0.36 12.17
C MET A 64 5.18 -0.46 13.33
N ASP A 65 5.22 0.48 14.28
CA ASP A 65 4.26 0.51 15.40
C ASP A 65 2.83 0.79 14.91
N GLN A 66 2.68 1.76 13.99
CA GLN A 66 1.38 2.06 13.38
C GLN A 66 0.88 0.89 12.54
N TRP A 67 1.79 0.18 11.87
CA TRP A 67 1.46 -1.02 11.10
C TRP A 67 0.88 -2.13 12.00
N ILE A 68 1.55 -2.44 13.11
CA ILE A 68 1.08 -3.44 14.08
C ILE A 68 -0.31 -3.06 14.60
N GLN A 69 -0.51 -1.80 15.02
CA GLN A 69 -1.81 -1.32 15.49
C GLN A 69 -2.92 -1.47 14.45
N LYS A 70 -2.62 -1.20 13.17
CA LYS A 70 -3.61 -1.37 12.08
C LYS A 70 -3.96 -2.84 11.85
N LEU A 71 -2.97 -3.75 11.92
CA LEU A 71 -3.20 -5.19 11.79
C LEU A 71 -4.06 -5.77 12.90
N GLU A 72 -3.97 -5.24 14.12
CA GLU A 72 -4.82 -5.64 15.25
C GLU A 72 -6.29 -5.21 15.05
N GLN A 73 -6.53 -4.16 14.26
CA GLN A 73 -7.85 -3.56 14.06
C GLN A 73 -8.55 -4.00 12.77
N SER A 74 -7.81 -4.49 11.78
CA SER A 74 -8.35 -4.84 10.48
C SER A 74 -7.68 -6.09 9.91
N PRO A 75 -8.45 -6.99 9.26
CA PRO A 75 -7.87 -8.09 8.50
C PRO A 75 -6.97 -7.56 7.38
N CYS A 76 -5.96 -8.35 7.03
CA CYS A 76 -4.98 -8.05 6.00
C CYS A 76 -4.94 -9.16 4.96
N ARG A 77 -5.01 -8.78 3.68
CA ARG A 77 -4.76 -9.67 2.54
C ARG A 77 -3.45 -9.26 1.87
N THR A 78 -2.59 -10.24 1.63
CA THR A 78 -1.29 -10.06 0.97
C THR A 78 -1.37 -10.38 -0.51
N TRP A 79 -0.66 -9.60 -1.33
CA TRP A 79 -0.57 -9.72 -2.78
C TRP A 79 0.91 -9.72 -3.19
N SER A 80 1.40 -10.83 -3.75
CA SER A 80 2.80 -11.09 -4.10
C SER A 80 2.91 -11.80 -5.44
#